data_AF-A0A259LNN6-F1
#
_entry.id   AF-A0A259LNN6-F1
#
_cell.length_a   1.000
_cell.length_b   1.000
_cell.length_c   1.000
_cell.angle_alpha   90.00
_cell.angle_beta   90.00
_cell.angle_gamma   90.00
#
_symmetry.space_group_name_H-M   'P 1'
#
loop_
_entity.id
_entity.type
_entity.pdbx_description
1 polymer ?
#
loop_
_entity_poly.entity_id
_entity_poly.type
_entity_poly.pdbx_seq_one_letter_code
_entity_poly.pdbx_strand_id
1 'polypeptide(L)'
;MDGLSALCAFVDLHCLAMRESEEADTYFMLLAAAVADRLETCEAFRDSHEIERALIRGFIERGVAHGHIRADISADAEALLVGCSLLGMRMQALVDPAFDPVPVHGALITSIKARLRRPEGETK
;
A
#
# COMPACT_ATOMS: atom_id res chain seq x y z
N MET A 1 -17.18 5.00 6.35
CA MET A 1 -15.86 5.54 5.96
C MET A 1 -15.82 5.53 4.44
N ASP A 2 -15.47 6.64 3.80
CA ASP A 2 -15.34 6.70 2.33
C ASP A 2 -14.11 5.90 1.84
N GLY A 3 -14.04 5.64 0.54
CA GLY A 3 -12.98 4.84 -0.07
C GLY A 3 -11.58 5.41 0.11
N LEU A 4 -11.41 6.74 0.02
CA LEU A 4 -10.10 7.38 0.20
C LEU A 4 -9.67 7.34 1.67
N SER A 5 -10.59 7.57 2.61
CA SER A 5 -10.32 7.43 4.04
C SER A 5 -10.00 5.98 4.41
N ALA A 6 -10.69 5.00 3.83
CA ALA A 6 -10.40 3.57 4.06
C ALA A 6 -9.00 3.19 3.55
N LEU A 7 -8.61 3.68 2.38
CA LEU A 7 -7.26 3.51 1.85
C LEU A 7 -6.20 4.13 2.78
N CYS A 8 -6.42 5.36 3.24
CA CYS A 8 -5.49 6.01 4.16
C CYS A 8 -5.38 5.23 5.47
N ALA A 9 -6.50 4.80 6.05
CA ALA A 9 -6.51 4.01 7.27
C ALA A 9 -5.80 2.66 7.11
N PHE A 10 -5.90 2.04 5.93
CA PHE A 10 -5.15 0.81 5.62
C PHE A 10 -3.64 1.04 5.63
N VAL A 11 -3.18 2.14 5.02
CA VAL A 11 -1.76 2.54 5.02
C VAL A 11 -1.28 2.90 6.44
N ASP A 12 -2.12 3.55 7.24
CA ASP A 12 -1.87 3.81 8.68
C ASP A 12 -1.65 2.51 9.46
N LEU A 13 -2.52 1.53 9.27
CA LEU A 13 -2.41 0.23 9.91
C LEU A 13 -1.10 -0.48 9.52
N HIS A 14 -0.69 -0.36 8.26
CA HIS A 14 0.58 -0.92 7.79
C HIS A 14 1.79 -0.33 8.53
N CYS A 15 1.81 1.00 8.74
CA CYS A 15 2.88 1.66 9.48
C CYS A 15 2.90 1.27 10.98
N LEU A 16 1.73 1.06 11.59
CA LEU A 16 1.64 0.57 12.97
C LEU A 16 2.19 -0.85 13.07
N ALA A 17 1.79 -1.75 12.16
CA ALA A 17 2.26 -3.12 12.11
C ALA A 17 3.77 -3.24 11.83
N MET A 18 4.41 -2.21 11.25
CA MET A 18 5.87 -2.16 11.11
C MET A 18 6.59 -1.95 12.44
N ARG A 19 5.96 -1.29 13.41
CA ARG A 19 6.60 -0.96 14.69
C ARG A 19 6.49 -2.08 15.72
N GLU A 20 5.62 -3.05 15.50
CA GLU A 20 5.13 -3.96 16.54
C GLU A 20 5.44 -5.44 16.28
N SER A 21 6.06 -5.83 15.16
CA SER A 21 6.12 -7.25 14.76
C SER A 21 7.46 -7.71 14.20
N GLU A 22 8.25 -8.41 15.03
CA GLU A 22 9.42 -9.20 14.61
C GLU A 22 9.04 -10.34 13.65
N GLU A 23 7.82 -10.88 13.76
CA GLU A 23 7.29 -11.91 12.87
C GLU A 23 7.10 -11.38 11.44
N ALA A 24 6.68 -10.12 11.30
CA ALA A 24 6.56 -9.49 9.99
C ALA A 24 7.92 -9.37 9.29
N ASP A 25 8.99 -9.09 10.02
CA ASP A 25 10.34 -9.01 9.45
C ASP A 25 10.78 -10.35 8.86
N THR A 26 10.45 -11.45 9.55
CA THR A 26 10.73 -12.81 9.04
C THR A 26 10.01 -13.08 7.72
N TYR A 27 8.74 -12.66 7.59
CA TYR A 27 8.00 -12.79 6.32
C TYR A 27 8.71 -12.06 5.17
N PHE A 28 9.11 -10.81 5.38
CA PHE A 28 9.75 -10.02 4.33
C PHE A 28 11.18 -10.46 4.03
N MET A 29 11.91 -11.02 5.00
CA MET A 29 13.19 -11.68 4.76
C MET A 29 13.03 -12.92 3.87
N LEU A 30 12.04 -13.77 4.14
CA LEU A 30 11.74 -14.94 3.30
C LEU A 30 11.32 -14.53 1.89
N LEU A 31 10.50 -13.49 1.77
CA LEU A 31 10.12 -12.91 0.47
C LEU A 31 11.36 -12.44 -0.30
N ALA A 32 12.24 -11.69 0.35
CA ALA A 32 13.44 -11.15 -0.29
C ALA A 32 14.37 -12.26 -0.78
N ALA A 33 14.58 -13.30 0.03
CA ALA A 33 15.35 -14.48 -0.36
C ALA A 33 14.71 -15.22 -1.55
N ALA A 34 13.40 -15.44 -1.51
CA ALA A 34 12.68 -16.08 -2.60
C ALA A 34 12.82 -15.33 -3.92
N VAL A 35 12.72 -13.99 -3.89
CA VAL A 35 12.91 -13.14 -5.08
C VAL A 35 14.36 -13.19 -5.57
N ALA A 36 15.33 -13.09 -4.67
CA ALA A 36 16.75 -13.10 -5.01
C ALA A 36 17.17 -14.40 -5.72
N ASP A 37 16.72 -15.54 -5.19
CA ASP A 37 17.07 -16.87 -5.71
C ASP A 37 16.06 -17.39 -6.76
N ARG A 38 15.04 -16.58 -7.11
CA ARG A 38 13.94 -16.95 -8.04
C ARG A 38 13.28 -18.28 -7.67
N LEU A 39 13.05 -18.47 -6.38
CA LEU A 39 12.44 -19.69 -5.85
C LEU A 39 10.98 -19.81 -6.29
N GLU A 40 10.49 -21.05 -6.40
CA GLU A 40 9.08 -21.35 -6.71
C GLU A 40 8.11 -20.73 -5.68
N THR A 41 8.58 -20.52 -4.44
CA THR A 41 7.81 -19.84 -3.38
C THR A 41 7.44 -18.40 -3.74
N CYS A 42 8.05 -17.78 -4.75
CA CYS A 42 7.60 -16.49 -5.31
C CYS A 42 6.12 -16.50 -5.69
N GLU A 43 5.58 -17.63 -6.14
CA GLU A 43 4.15 -17.72 -6.51
C GLU A 43 3.25 -17.54 -5.29
N ALA A 44 3.60 -18.12 -4.15
CA ALA A 44 2.84 -17.95 -2.91
C ALA A 44 2.90 -16.49 -2.41
N PHE A 45 4.06 -15.84 -2.52
CA PHE A 45 4.17 -14.41 -2.19
C PHE A 45 3.36 -13.55 -3.14
N ARG A 46 3.40 -13.83 -4.45
CA ARG A 46 2.55 -13.14 -5.45
C ARG A 46 1.07 -13.24 -5.08
N ASP A 47 0.59 -14.43 -4.76
CA ASP A 47 -0.82 -14.66 -4.43
C ASP A 47 -1.21 -13.94 -3.14
N SER A 48 -0.32 -13.91 -2.14
CA SER A 48 -0.49 -13.11 -0.92
C SER A 48 -0.60 -11.60 -1.22
N HIS A 49 0.25 -11.07 -2.10
CA HIS A 49 0.23 -9.64 -2.46
C HIS A 49 -0.97 -9.30 -3.35
N GLU A 50 -1.51 -10.25 -4.13
CA GLU A 50 -2.72 -10.03 -4.90
C GLU A 50 -3.96 -9.87 -4.00
N ILE A 51 -4.04 -10.59 -2.87
CA ILE A 51 -5.11 -10.39 -1.88
C ILE A 51 -5.10 -8.95 -1.36
N GLU A 52 -3.93 -8.45 -1.00
CA GLU A 52 -3.75 -7.07 -0.54
C GLU A 52 -4.08 -6.06 -1.65
N ARG A 53 -3.55 -6.26 -2.87
CA ARG A 53 -3.86 -5.39 -4.02
C ARG A 53 -5.36 -5.35 -4.31
N ALA A 54 -6.04 -6.48 -4.28
CA ALA A 54 -7.48 -6.55 -4.50
C ALA A 54 -8.26 -5.77 -3.44
N LEU A 55 -7.83 -5.84 -2.18
CA LEU A 55 -8.41 -5.05 -1.09
C LEU A 55 -8.23 -3.55 -1.31
N ILE A 56 -7.01 -3.12 -1.62
CA ILE A 56 -6.67 -1.72 -1.92
C ILE A 56 -7.48 -1.22 -3.12
N ARG A 57 -7.54 -2.00 -4.21
CA ARG A 57 -8.34 -1.69 -5.40
C ARG A 57 -9.81 -1.48 -5.03
N GLY A 58 -10.37 -2.35 -4.19
CA GLY A 58 -11.75 -2.21 -3.71
C GLY A 58 -12.00 -0.93 -2.91
N PHE A 59 -11.01 -0.39 -2.20
CA PHE A 59 -11.13 0.92 -1.54
C PHE A 59 -11.22 2.05 -2.57
N ILE A 60 -10.39 1.98 -3.60
CA ILE A 60 -10.31 2.98 -4.66
C ILE A 60 -11.59 2.97 -5.50
N GLU A 61 -12.06 1.80 -5.93
CA GLU A 61 -13.29 1.65 -6.72
C GLU A 61 -14.52 2.20 -5.98
N ARG A 62 -14.65 1.94 -4.68
CA ARG A 62 -15.71 2.53 -3.86
C ARG A 62 -15.58 4.06 -3.75
N GLY A 63 -14.34 4.57 -3.65
CA GLY A 63 -14.07 6.00 -3.65
C GLY A 63 -14.49 6.67 -4.97
N VAL A 64 -14.24 6.03 -6.11
CA VAL A 64 -14.67 6.49 -7.43
C VAL A 64 -16.19 6.46 -7.54
N ALA A 65 -16.82 5.35 -7.16
CA ALA A 65 -18.28 5.16 -7.24
C ALA A 65 -19.07 6.21 -6.44
N HIS A 66 -18.51 6.70 -5.33
CA HIS A 66 -19.12 7.72 -4.48
C HIS A 66 -18.59 9.14 -4.72
N GLY A 67 -17.69 9.33 -5.71
CA GLY A 67 -17.18 10.64 -6.10
C GLY A 67 -16.16 11.27 -5.14
N HIS A 68 -15.56 10.47 -4.25
CA HIS A 68 -14.49 10.90 -3.35
C HIS A 68 -13.10 10.83 -4.02
N ILE A 69 -12.96 9.92 -4.98
CA ILE A 69 -11.78 9.76 -5.83
C ILE A 69 -12.16 10.15 -7.27
N ARG A 70 -11.25 10.80 -7.97
CA ARG A 70 -11.41 11.18 -9.39
C ARG A 70 -11.66 9.95 -10.27
N ALA A 71 -12.53 10.07 -11.27
CA ALA A 71 -13.02 8.91 -12.04
C ALA A 71 -12.08 8.46 -13.17
N ASP A 72 -11.07 9.24 -13.50
CA ASP A 72 -10.12 9.03 -14.61
C ASP A 72 -8.85 8.28 -14.20
N ILE A 73 -8.75 7.81 -12.95
CA ILE A 73 -7.65 6.97 -12.47
C ILE A 73 -7.89 5.50 -12.77
N SER A 74 -6.80 4.76 -12.99
CA SER A 74 -6.81 3.31 -12.98
C SER A 74 -6.72 2.81 -11.53
N ALA A 75 -7.83 2.28 -11.00
CA ALA A 75 -7.88 1.77 -9.63
C ALA A 75 -6.86 0.65 -9.39
N ASP A 76 -6.64 -0.17 -10.43
CA ASP A 76 -5.71 -1.28 -10.38
C ASP A 76 -4.24 -0.83 -10.36
N ALA A 77 -3.88 0.16 -11.18
CA ALA A 77 -2.52 0.71 -11.20
C ALA A 77 -2.19 1.46 -9.90
N GLU A 78 -3.14 2.23 -9.37
CA GLU A 78 -2.96 2.92 -8.08
C GLU A 78 -2.89 1.93 -6.91
N ALA A 79 -3.67 0.83 -6.96
CA ALA A 79 -3.56 -0.22 -5.96
C ALA A 79 -2.18 -0.88 -5.94
N LEU A 80 -1.64 -1.18 -7.13
CA LEU A 80 -0.29 -1.73 -7.27
C LEU A 80 0.77 -0.73 -6.77
N LEU A 81 0.65 0.55 -7.12
CA LEU A 81 1.59 1.59 -6.68
C LEU A 81 1.62 1.74 -5.15
N VAL A 82 0.46 1.70 -4.49
CA VAL A 82 0.39 1.71 -3.03
C VAL A 82 1.07 0.48 -2.45
N GLY A 83 0.74 -0.72 -2.95
CA GLY A 83 1.38 -1.97 -2.51
C GLY A 83 2.91 -1.95 -2.67
N CYS A 84 3.43 -1.48 -3.80
CA CYS A 84 4.87 -1.32 -4.01
C CYS A 84 5.50 -0.33 -3.03
N SER A 85 4.80 0.76 -2.68
CA SER A 85 5.28 1.74 -1.71
C SER A 85 5.40 1.13 -0.31
N LEU A 86 4.40 0.33 0.10
CA LEU A 86 4.40 -0.38 1.39
C LEU A 86 5.49 -1.45 1.44
N LEU A 87 5.66 -2.24 0.38
CA LEU A 87 6.75 -3.21 0.26
C LEU A 87 8.12 -2.53 0.35
N GLY A 88 8.30 -1.39 -0.34
CA GLY A 88 9.55 -0.62 -0.28
C GLY A 88 9.89 -0.17 1.14
N MET A 89 8.90 0.30 1.90
CA MET A 89 9.08 0.65 3.32
C MET A 89 9.49 -0.57 4.16
N ARG A 90 8.88 -1.73 3.93
CA ARG A 90 9.24 -2.99 4.61
C ARG A 90 10.68 -3.40 4.32
N MET A 91 11.07 -3.34 3.05
CA MET A 91 12.46 -3.64 2.66
C MET A 91 13.45 -2.65 3.26
N GLN A 92 13.11 -1.35 3.32
CA GLN A 92 13.96 -0.35 3.94
C GLN A 92 14.18 -0.60 5.44
N ALA A 93 13.13 -1.03 6.16
CA ALA A 93 13.24 -1.38 7.57
C ALA A 93 14.16 -2.60 7.83
N LEU A 94 14.19 -3.57 6.90
CA LEU A 94 15.12 -4.70 6.97
C LEU A 94 16.58 -4.30 6.68
N VAL A 95 16.79 -3.27 5.84
CA VAL A 95 18.12 -2.81 5.44
C VAL A 95 18.75 -1.90 6.49
N ASP A 96 17.96 -1.00 7.10
CA ASP A 96 18.43 0.01 8.04
C ASP A 96 17.66 -0.08 9.37
N PRO A 97 18.27 -0.61 10.44
CA PRO A 97 17.64 -0.68 11.76
C PRO A 97 17.31 0.69 12.38
N ALA A 98 17.90 1.78 11.88
CA ALA A 98 17.59 3.14 12.30
C ALA A 98 16.47 3.79 11.48
N PHE A 99 15.90 3.07 10.52
CA PHE A 99 14.81 3.57 9.69
C PHE A 99 13.56 3.91 10.53
N ASP A 100 13.16 5.18 10.48
CA ASP A 100 11.88 5.63 11.01
C ASP A 100 10.81 5.61 9.91
N PRO A 101 9.79 4.74 9.98
CA PRO A 101 8.74 4.69 8.96
C PRO A 101 7.78 5.88 9.01
N VAL A 102 7.71 6.64 10.12
CA VAL A 102 6.68 7.66 10.33
C VAL A 102 6.72 8.79 9.28
N PRO A 103 7.88 9.40 8.95
CA PRO A 103 7.94 10.46 7.95
C PRO A 103 7.59 9.97 6.54
N VAL A 104 8.02 8.74 6.20
CA VAL A 104 7.77 8.13 4.89
C VAL A 104 6.29 7.80 4.72
N HIS A 105 5.68 7.24 5.76
CA HIS A 105 4.24 7.00 5.82
C HIS A 105 3.43 8.29 5.65
N GLY A 106 3.79 9.38 6.35
CA GLY A 106 3.12 10.67 6.22
C GLY A 106 3.22 11.25 4.81
N ALA A 107 4.38 11.11 4.17
CA ALA A 107 4.58 11.50 2.78
C ALA A 107 3.75 10.64 1.81
N LEU A 108 3.66 9.33 2.04
CA LEU A 108 2.84 8.41 1.24
C LEU A 108 1.36 8.77 1.32
N ILE A 109 0.81 8.99 2.53
CA ILE A 109 -0.59 9.42 2.72
C ILE A 109 -0.86 10.75 2.00
N THR A 110 0.05 11.70 2.13
CA THR A 110 -0.07 13.01 1.47
C THR A 110 -0.10 12.85 -0.05
N SER A 111 0.79 12.01 -0.59
CA SER A 111 0.86 11.70 -2.03
C SER A 111 -0.40 11.00 -2.53
N ILE A 112 -0.90 9.99 -1.81
CA ILE A 112 -2.16 9.29 -2.14
C ILE A 112 -3.32 10.29 -2.21
N LYS A 113 -3.48 11.13 -1.19
CA LYS A 113 -4.53 12.16 -1.16
C LYS A 113 -4.41 13.13 -2.33
N ALA A 114 -3.20 13.60 -2.62
CA ALA A 114 -2.96 14.53 -3.72
C ALA A 114 -3.27 13.92 -5.11
N ARG A 115 -2.92 12.64 -5.33
CA ARG A 115 -3.15 11.97 -6.62
C ARG A 115 -4.60 11.54 -6.84
N LEU A 116 -5.30 11.15 -5.78
CA LEU A 116 -6.60 10.48 -5.89
C LEU A 116 -7.80 11.36 -5.59
N ARG A 117 -7.67 12.34 -4.67
CA ARG A 117 -8.81 13.16 -4.25
C ARG A 117 -9.42 13.88 -5.45
N ARG A 118 -10.74 13.87 -5.56
CA ARG A 118 -11.45 14.66 -6.55
C ARG A 118 -11.32 16.17 -6.23
N PRO A 119 -11.00 17.05 -7.19
CA PRO A 119 -11.00 18.49 -6.97
C PRO A 119 -12.35 19.01 -6.49
N GLU A 120 -12.34 19.96 -5.56
CA GLU A 120 -13.55 20.70 -5.18
C GLU A 120 -13.95 21.62 -6.35
N GLY A 121 -15.08 21.33 -7.01
CA GLY A 121 -15.60 22.12 -8.14
C GLY A 121 -15.97 21.33 -9.39
N GLU A 122 -15.53 20.07 -9.51
CA GLU A 122 -15.99 19.17 -10.58
C GLU A 122 -17.35 18.56 -10.20
N THR A 123 -18.41 19.29 -10.51
CA THR A 123 -19.77 18.73 -10.55
C THR A 123 -19.94 18.00 -11.89
N LYS A 124 -20.43 16.77 -11.81
CA LYS A 124 -20.74 15.90 -12.96
C LYS A 124 -21.76 16.54 -13.90
#